data_AF-A0A534E9E6-F1
#
_entry.id   AF-A0A534E9E6-F1
#
_cell.length_a   1.000
_cell.length_b   1.000
_cell.length_c   1.000
_cell.angle_alpha   90.00
_cell.angle_beta   90.00
_cell.angle_gamma   90.00
#
_symmetry.space_group_name_H-M   'P 1'
#
loop_
_entity.id
_entity.type
_entity.pdbx_description
1 polymer ?
#
loop_
_entity_poly.entity_id
_entity_poly.type
_entity_poly.pdbx_seq_one_letter_code
_entity_poly.pdbx_strand_id
1 'polypeptide(L)'
;MESSDRQLGLYLQDDWVTNDKLTLNLGVRWDIEWNPSYLNFVTPQFFVNDLNTPDPGCQQAAYSAQCSPGQTYGQSLAKGGVNPADYVSNGQNRSAYTREFQPRLGFAYDINADQRHVVFGGIGRAYDRDLYDYLQLEQTKIALSEPTVRFNAPADHPCTPANPPTPACEPWDSRYLNGVQNLQALVAGSAGEVDLLNNRLKVPYSDQFSLGIRNRLGDW
;
A
#
# COMPACT_ATOMS: atom_id res chain seq x y z
N MET A 1 16.50 -8.83 -3.67
CA MET A 1 15.15 -9.17 -4.15
C MET A 1 15.06 -8.70 -5.59
N GLU A 2 14.53 -9.53 -6.48
CA GLU A 2 14.29 -9.18 -7.89
C GLU A 2 12.77 -9.03 -8.03
N SER A 3 12.30 -7.92 -8.63
CA SER A 3 10.87 -7.69 -8.88
C SER A 3 10.55 -8.01 -10.33
N SER A 4 9.54 -8.83 -10.58
CA SER A 4 9.11 -9.24 -11.93
C SER A 4 7.90 -8.44 -12.43
N ASP A 5 7.88 -7.15 -12.13
CA ASP A 5 6.77 -6.25 -12.43
C ASP A 5 6.60 -6.09 -13.95
N ARG A 6 5.35 -5.97 -14.40
CA ARG A 6 5.00 -5.83 -15.82
C ARG A 6 4.10 -4.63 -16.01
N GLN A 7 4.25 -3.95 -17.14
CA GLN A 7 3.40 -2.84 -17.51
C GLN A 7 2.92 -2.96 -18.96
N LEU A 8 1.67 -2.58 -19.20
CA LEU A 8 1.12 -2.34 -20.53
C LEU A 8 0.56 -0.92 -20.58
N GLY A 9 0.94 -0.18 -21.62
CA GLY A 9 0.41 1.15 -21.90
C GLY A 9 -0.13 1.23 -23.32
N LEU A 10 -1.33 1.78 -23.47
CA LEU A 10 -1.98 2.06 -24.75
C LEU A 10 -2.22 3.57 -24.85
N TYR A 11 -2.04 4.14 -26.04
CA TYR A 11 -2.30 5.55 -26.25
C TYR A 11 -2.92 5.81 -27.63
N LEU A 12 -3.74 6.85 -27.67
CA LEU A 12 -4.29 7.42 -28.89
C LEU A 12 -4.20 8.94 -28.79
N GLN A 13 -3.83 9.60 -29.88
CA GLN A 13 -3.78 11.06 -29.97
C GLN A 13 -4.21 11.48 -31.37
N ASP A 14 -4.92 12.61 -31.43
CA ASP A 14 -5.33 13.24 -32.67
C ASP A 14 -5.27 14.77 -32.56
N ASP A 15 -4.97 15.42 -33.69
CA ASP A 15 -4.96 16.87 -33.84
C ASP A 15 -6.03 17.25 -34.86
N TRP A 16 -7.15 17.77 -34.37
CA TRP A 16 -8.30 18.06 -35.19
C TRP A 16 -8.42 19.55 -35.49
N VAL A 17 -8.10 19.93 -36.72
CA VAL A 17 -8.37 21.27 -37.26
C VAL A 17 -9.87 21.35 -37.58
N THR A 18 -10.65 21.96 -36.70
CA THR A 18 -12.11 22.04 -36.83
C THR A 18 -12.54 23.07 -37.87
N ASN A 19 -11.84 24.21 -37.91
CA ASN A 19 -12.02 25.29 -38.88
C ASN A 19 -10.77 26.19 -38.88
N ASP A 20 -10.78 27.26 -39.68
CA ASP A 20 -9.67 28.21 -39.82
C ASP A 20 -9.22 28.89 -38.52
N LYS A 21 -10.05 28.82 -37.46
CA LYS A 21 -9.78 29.42 -36.15
C LYS A 21 -9.46 28.41 -35.07
N LEU A 22 -10.05 27.21 -35.10
CA LEU A 22 -10.01 26.27 -34.00
C LEU A 22 -9.26 24.98 -34.36
N THR A 23 -8.23 24.68 -33.58
CA THR A 23 -7.59 23.37 -33.54
C THR A 23 -7.77 22.75 -32.16
N LEU A 24 -8.13 21.48 -32.11
CA LEU A 24 -8.23 20.68 -30.89
C LEU A 24 -7.11 19.65 -30.86
N ASN A 25 -6.44 19.50 -29.72
CA ASN A 25 -5.52 18.39 -29.46
C ASN A 25 -6.22 17.43 -28.51
N LEU A 26 -6.51 16.22 -28.97
CA LEU A 26 -7.21 15.20 -28.20
C LEU A 26 -6.26 14.04 -27.95
N GLY A 27 -6.28 13.50 -26.74
CA GLY A 27 -5.55 12.27 -26.48
C GLY A 27 -6.06 11.53 -25.26
N VAL A 28 -5.79 10.24 -25.25
CA VAL A 28 -6.01 9.39 -24.09
C VAL A 28 -4.86 8.41 -24.01
N ARG A 29 -4.40 8.18 -22.79
CA ARG A 29 -3.50 7.08 -22.45
C ARG A 29 -4.19 6.19 -21.42
N TRP A 30 -3.98 4.89 -21.52
CA TRP A 30 -4.41 3.92 -20.54
C TRP A 30 -3.21 3.07 -20.16
N ASP A 31 -2.95 2.96 -18.87
CA ASP A 31 -1.89 2.12 -18.33
C ASP A 31 -2.49 1.04 -17.42
N ILE A 32 -1.76 -0.07 -17.30
CA ILE A 32 -1.98 -1.11 -16.31
C ILE A 32 -0.64 -1.68 -15.86
N GLU A 33 -0.49 -1.90 -14.57
CA GLU A 33 0.70 -2.46 -13.94
C GLU A 33 0.35 -3.72 -13.15
N TRP A 34 1.15 -4.77 -13.33
CA TRP A 34 1.10 -5.99 -12.54
C TRP A 34 2.34 -6.03 -11.66
N ASN A 35 2.12 -5.94 -10.35
CA ASN A 35 3.16 -6.06 -9.34
C ASN A 35 2.98 -7.36 -8.55
N PRO A 36 3.73 -8.45 -8.86
CA PRO A 36 3.58 -9.72 -8.15
C PRO A 36 3.90 -9.63 -6.66
N SER A 37 4.76 -8.69 -6.25
CA SER A 37 5.11 -8.48 -4.85
C SER A 37 3.91 -8.04 -4.00
N TYR A 38 2.99 -7.29 -4.60
CA TYR A 38 1.70 -6.91 -4.00
C TYR A 38 0.58 -7.93 -4.30
N LEU A 39 0.46 -8.38 -5.55
CA LEU A 39 -0.66 -9.23 -6.01
C LEU A 39 -0.63 -10.63 -5.38
N ASN A 40 0.56 -11.20 -5.21
CA ASN A 40 0.76 -12.56 -4.70
C ASN A 40 1.16 -12.57 -3.22
N PHE A 41 1.15 -11.42 -2.55
CA PHE A 41 1.51 -11.33 -1.14
C PHE A 41 0.58 -12.20 -0.30
N VAL A 42 1.15 -12.95 0.64
CA VAL A 42 0.39 -13.73 1.62
C VAL A 42 0.73 -13.15 2.98
N THR A 43 -0.29 -12.65 3.68
CA THR A 43 -0.10 -12.18 5.05
C THR A 43 0.39 -13.34 5.91
N PRO A 44 1.49 -13.17 6.66
CA PRO A 44 2.04 -14.22 7.51
C PRO A 44 1.01 -14.79 8.47
N GLN A 45 0.96 -16.12 8.59
CA GLN A 45 -0.10 -16.80 9.34
C GLN A 45 -0.13 -16.42 10.82
N PHE A 46 1.03 -16.15 11.45
CA PHE A 46 1.05 -15.74 12.85
C PHE A 46 0.33 -14.40 13.08
N PHE A 47 0.48 -13.45 12.16
CA PHE A 47 -0.22 -12.18 12.23
C PHE A 47 -1.73 -12.38 12.07
N VAL A 48 -2.14 -13.26 11.15
CA VAL A 48 -3.56 -13.64 10.99
C VAL A 48 -4.10 -14.31 12.26
N ASN A 49 -3.31 -15.17 12.90
CA ASN A 49 -3.70 -15.81 14.15
C ASN A 49 -3.87 -14.75 15.26
N ASP A 50 -2.93 -13.82 15.40
CA ASP A 50 -2.96 -12.77 16.42
C ASP A 50 -4.19 -11.87 16.28
N LEU A 51 -4.56 -11.48 15.05
CA LEU A 51 -5.80 -10.76 14.76
C LEU A 51 -7.05 -11.50 15.26
N ASN A 52 -7.00 -12.83 15.31
CA ASN A 52 -8.10 -13.70 15.75
C ASN A 52 -8.01 -14.10 17.24
N THR A 53 -7.00 -13.62 17.98
CA THR A 53 -6.93 -13.81 19.43
C THR A 53 -7.77 -12.77 20.18
N PRO A 54 -8.22 -13.07 21.42
CA PRO A 54 -8.91 -12.09 22.25
C PRO A 54 -8.09 -10.81 22.42
N ASP A 55 -8.71 -9.65 22.23
CA ASP A 55 -8.04 -8.36 22.34
C ASP A 55 -7.48 -8.15 23.77
N PRO A 56 -6.16 -7.95 23.95
CA PRO A 56 -5.56 -7.64 25.24
C PRO A 56 -6.14 -6.37 25.88
N GLY A 57 -6.54 -5.38 25.08
CA GLY A 57 -7.20 -4.16 25.57
C GLY A 57 -8.53 -4.48 26.25
N CYS A 58 -9.28 -5.44 25.72
CA CYS A 58 -10.54 -5.89 26.30
C CYS A 58 -10.37 -6.71 27.60
N GLN A 59 -9.14 -7.13 27.93
CA GLN A 59 -8.82 -7.77 29.21
C GLN A 59 -8.50 -6.75 30.32
N GLN A 60 -8.30 -5.48 29.96
CA GLN A 60 -8.00 -4.42 30.93
C GLN A 60 -9.29 -3.82 31.49
N ALA A 61 -9.39 -3.71 32.82
CA ALA A 61 -10.58 -3.19 33.50
C ALA A 61 -11.02 -1.78 33.03
N ALA A 62 -10.09 -0.96 32.54
CA ALA A 62 -10.39 0.38 32.02
C ALA A 62 -11.19 0.37 30.69
N TYR A 63 -11.10 -0.72 29.92
CA TYR A 63 -11.65 -0.81 28.56
C TYR A 63 -12.57 -2.02 28.34
N SER A 64 -12.66 -2.94 29.32
CA SER A 64 -13.42 -4.17 29.20
C SER A 64 -14.94 -3.95 29.11
N ALA A 65 -15.46 -2.84 29.65
CA ALA A 65 -16.88 -2.50 29.60
C ALA A 65 -17.35 -2.11 28.18
N GLN A 66 -16.42 -1.70 27.31
CA GLN A 66 -16.66 -1.27 25.95
C GLN A 66 -16.55 -2.44 24.94
N CYS A 67 -16.10 -3.61 25.40
CA CYS A 67 -15.88 -4.79 24.58
C CYS A 67 -17.01 -5.81 24.70
N SER A 68 -17.26 -6.52 23.60
CA SER A 68 -18.10 -7.72 23.63
C SER A 68 -17.32 -8.90 24.21
N PRO A 69 -17.96 -9.85 24.93
CA PRO A 69 -17.27 -11.05 25.40
C PRO A 69 -16.61 -11.82 24.27
N GLY A 70 -15.33 -12.16 24.42
CA GLY A 70 -14.56 -12.89 23.40
C GLY A 70 -14.17 -12.05 22.17
N GLN A 71 -14.30 -10.73 22.23
CA GLN A 71 -13.93 -9.84 21.13
C GLN A 71 -12.46 -10.03 20.73
N THR A 72 -12.21 -10.27 19.45
CA THR A 72 -10.85 -10.44 18.93
C THR A 72 -10.20 -9.09 18.65
N TYR A 73 -8.87 -9.06 18.57
CA TYR A 73 -8.14 -7.85 18.20
C TYR A 73 -8.59 -7.28 16.85
N GLY A 74 -8.81 -8.15 15.85
CA GLY A 74 -9.31 -7.73 14.54
C GLY A 74 -10.70 -7.10 14.58
N GLN A 75 -11.59 -7.55 15.48
CA GLN A 75 -12.89 -6.92 15.70
C GLN A 75 -12.77 -5.54 16.35
N SER A 76 -11.83 -5.37 17.28
CA SER A 76 -11.54 -4.07 17.88
C SER A 76 -11.05 -3.07 16.84
N LEU A 77 -10.12 -3.48 15.95
CA LEU A 77 -9.66 -2.65 14.83
C LEU A 77 -10.83 -2.25 13.92
N ALA A 78 -11.70 -3.21 13.58
CA ALA A 78 -12.86 -2.93 12.73
C ALA A 78 -13.81 -1.91 13.37
N LYS A 79 -14.05 -1.98 14.68
CA LYS A 79 -14.82 -0.97 15.43
C LYS A 79 -14.15 0.41 15.42
N GLY A 80 -12.82 0.45 15.36
CA GLY A 80 -12.02 1.67 15.21
C GLY A 80 -11.97 2.24 13.79
N GLY A 81 -12.60 1.58 12.80
CA GLY A 81 -12.64 2.01 11.41
C GLY A 81 -11.60 1.36 10.49
N VAL A 82 -10.79 0.43 11.00
CA VAL A 82 -9.82 -0.33 10.21
C VAL A 82 -10.24 -1.79 10.19
N ASN A 83 -10.89 -2.24 9.11
CA ASN A 83 -11.29 -3.63 8.97
C ASN A 83 -10.13 -4.48 8.45
N PRO A 84 -9.57 -5.43 9.23
CA PRO A 84 -8.42 -6.23 8.77
C PRO A 84 -8.70 -7.04 7.49
N ALA A 85 -9.96 -7.37 7.19
CA ALA A 85 -10.32 -8.07 5.95
C ALA A 85 -10.02 -7.25 4.68
N ASP A 86 -9.93 -5.92 4.80
CA ASP A 86 -9.52 -5.05 3.69
C ASP A 86 -8.00 -5.06 3.46
N TYR A 87 -7.20 -5.67 4.35
CA TYR A 87 -5.73 -5.62 4.31
C TYR A 87 -5.06 -7.00 4.27
N VAL A 88 -5.64 -7.99 4.96
CA VAL A 88 -5.13 -9.37 4.97
C VAL A 88 -5.22 -9.96 3.56
N SER A 89 -4.08 -10.39 3.02
CA SER A 89 -3.97 -10.99 1.71
C SER A 89 -3.68 -12.48 1.77
N ASN A 90 -4.28 -13.23 0.85
CA ASN A 90 -4.09 -14.67 0.70
C ASN A 90 -3.34 -15.03 -0.60
N GLY A 91 -2.72 -14.04 -1.25
CA GLY A 91 -2.02 -14.18 -2.54
C GLY A 91 -2.94 -14.32 -3.75
N GLN A 92 -4.26 -14.26 -3.57
CA GLN A 92 -5.26 -14.42 -4.64
C GLN A 92 -6.42 -13.42 -4.55
N ASN A 93 -6.49 -12.61 -3.48
CA ASN A 93 -7.59 -11.68 -3.22
C ASN A 93 -7.29 -10.22 -3.64
N ARG A 94 -6.22 -10.01 -4.40
CA ARG A 94 -5.80 -8.70 -4.94
C ARG A 94 -5.81 -8.73 -6.46
N SER A 95 -5.99 -7.56 -7.07
CA SER A 95 -6.00 -7.40 -8.53
C SER A 95 -5.28 -6.13 -8.94
N ALA A 96 -4.71 -6.13 -10.15
CA ALA A 96 -4.09 -4.95 -10.73
C ALA A 96 -5.13 -3.84 -10.92
N TYR A 97 -4.76 -2.60 -10.60
CA TYR A 97 -5.63 -1.46 -10.85
C TYR A 97 -5.71 -1.19 -12.35
N THR A 98 -6.93 -1.10 -12.90
CA THR A 98 -7.16 -1.04 -14.35
C THR A 98 -7.73 0.28 -14.84
N ARG A 99 -7.90 1.27 -13.94
CA ARG A 99 -8.65 2.50 -14.24
C ARG A 99 -7.75 3.72 -14.47
N GLU A 100 -6.50 3.51 -14.87
CA GLU A 100 -5.51 4.57 -15.13
C GLU A 100 -5.73 5.25 -16.49
N PHE A 101 -6.93 5.78 -16.71
CA PHE A 101 -7.26 6.56 -17.90
C PHE A 101 -6.77 7.99 -17.75
N GLN A 102 -5.82 8.37 -18.59
CA GLN A 102 -5.12 9.66 -18.64
C GLN A 102 -5.59 10.45 -19.87
N PRO A 103 -6.80 11.06 -19.85
CA PRO A 103 -7.26 11.93 -20.92
C PRO A 103 -6.46 13.24 -20.94
N ARG A 104 -6.34 13.80 -22.13
CA ARG A 104 -5.77 15.13 -22.40
C ARG A 104 -6.59 15.82 -23.49
N LEU A 105 -6.95 17.06 -23.22
CA LEU A 105 -7.71 17.92 -24.09
C LEU A 105 -7.00 19.27 -24.15
N GLY A 106 -6.57 19.66 -25.34
CA GLY A 106 -6.01 20.96 -25.63
C GLY A 106 -6.79 21.66 -26.73
N PHE A 107 -6.68 22.98 -26.77
CA PHE A 107 -7.22 23.79 -27.85
C PHE A 107 -6.26 24.93 -28.20
N ALA A 108 -6.36 25.37 -29.45
CA ALA A 108 -5.81 26.63 -29.94
C ALA A 108 -6.89 27.32 -30.76
N TYR A 109 -7.20 28.57 -30.40
CA TYR A 109 -8.21 29.40 -31.03
C TYR A 109 -7.59 30.70 -31.52
N ASP A 110 -7.52 30.86 -32.84
CA ASP A 110 -7.10 32.06 -33.54
C ASP A 110 -8.29 33.01 -33.70
N ILE A 111 -8.22 34.18 -33.06
CA ILE A 111 -9.33 35.14 -32.99
C ILE A 111 -9.75 35.63 -34.39
N ASN A 112 -8.77 35.89 -35.26
CA ASN A 112 -8.97 36.54 -36.56
C ASN A 112 -8.68 35.62 -37.76
N ALA A 113 -8.28 34.37 -37.54
CA ALA A 113 -7.74 33.48 -38.58
C ALA A 113 -6.51 34.07 -39.31
N ASP A 114 -5.74 34.90 -38.60
CA ASP A 114 -4.52 35.56 -39.10
C ASP A 114 -3.26 35.17 -38.31
N GLN A 115 -3.40 34.24 -37.36
CA GLN A 115 -2.39 33.71 -36.45
C GLN A 115 -1.76 34.77 -35.53
N ARG A 116 -2.30 35.99 -35.48
CA ARG A 116 -1.73 37.08 -34.68
C ARG A 116 -2.16 37.02 -33.23
N HIS A 117 -3.37 36.56 -32.96
CA HIS A 117 -3.92 36.46 -31.62
C HIS A 117 -4.49 35.06 -31.40
N VAL A 118 -3.73 34.22 -30.70
CA VAL A 118 -4.11 32.82 -30.45
C VAL A 118 -4.30 32.61 -28.96
N VAL A 119 -5.51 32.27 -28.55
CA VAL A 119 -5.80 31.77 -27.21
C VAL A 119 -5.59 30.26 -27.22
N PHE A 120 -4.82 29.74 -26.27
CA PHE A 120 -4.56 28.31 -26.20
C PHE A 120 -4.63 27.85 -24.75
N GLY A 121 -4.92 26.56 -24.57
CA GLY A 121 -4.99 25.99 -23.24
C GLY A 121 -5.28 24.51 -23.32
N GLY A 122 -5.38 23.90 -22.15
CA GLY A 122 -5.74 22.49 -22.07
C GLY A 122 -5.90 22.02 -20.64
N ILE A 123 -6.40 20.81 -20.52
CA ILE A 123 -6.55 20.06 -19.28
C ILE A 123 -6.12 18.62 -19.53
N GLY A 124 -5.46 18.01 -18.55
CA GLY A 124 -5.07 16.62 -18.62
C GLY A 124 -4.98 15.99 -17.24
N ARG A 125 -5.13 14.66 -17.21
CA ARG A 125 -4.92 13.83 -16.03
C ARG A 125 -3.68 12.96 -16.21
N ALA A 126 -2.85 12.88 -15.17
CA ALA A 126 -1.74 11.93 -15.06
C ALA A 126 -1.93 11.06 -13.81
N TYR A 127 -1.54 9.79 -13.88
CA TYR A 127 -1.49 8.89 -12.71
C TYR A 127 -0.04 8.76 -12.24
N ASP A 128 0.14 8.73 -10.92
CA ASP A 128 1.42 8.43 -10.28
C ASP A 128 1.41 7.00 -9.78
N ARG A 129 2.48 6.25 -10.04
CA ARG A 129 2.55 4.83 -9.72
C ARG A 129 2.70 4.58 -8.22
N ASP A 130 2.25 3.40 -7.79
CA ASP A 130 2.56 2.90 -6.45
C ASP A 130 4.08 2.67 -6.34
N LEU A 131 4.74 3.45 -5.48
CA LEU A 131 6.19 3.38 -5.31
C LEU A 131 6.58 2.01 -4.73
N TYR A 132 7.51 1.34 -5.42
CA TYR A 132 8.04 0.03 -5.00
C TYR A 132 8.50 0.00 -3.54
N ASP A 133 9.07 1.11 -3.03
CA ASP A 133 9.53 1.24 -1.65
C ASP A 133 8.42 0.95 -0.63
N TYR A 134 7.19 1.44 -0.86
CA TYR A 134 6.05 1.14 0.01
C TYR A 134 5.51 -0.28 -0.20
N LEU A 135 5.44 -0.74 -1.45
CA LEU A 135 4.97 -2.09 -1.76
C LEU A 135 5.87 -3.17 -1.16
N GLN A 136 7.18 -2.88 -1.07
CA GLN A 136 8.16 -3.80 -0.52
C GLN A 136 8.05 -3.94 1.00
N LEU A 137 7.51 -2.95 1.73
CA LEU A 137 7.39 -2.99 3.20
C LEU A 137 6.58 -4.20 3.69
N GLU A 138 5.55 -4.63 2.93
CA GLU A 138 4.79 -5.85 3.21
C GLU A 138 5.69 -7.10 3.33
N GLN A 139 6.82 -7.12 2.62
CA GLN A 139 7.77 -8.24 2.61
C GLN A 139 9.03 -7.99 3.45
N THR A 140 9.50 -6.75 3.56
CA THR A 140 10.78 -6.45 4.23
C THR A 140 10.62 -6.08 5.69
N LYS A 141 9.51 -5.48 6.09
CA LYS A 141 9.34 -5.00 7.46
C LYS A 141 9.39 -6.14 8.49
N ILE A 142 8.83 -7.28 8.11
CA ILE A 142 8.88 -8.51 8.89
C ILE A 142 10.30 -9.07 9.05
N ALA A 143 11.20 -8.81 8.10
CA ALA A 143 12.54 -9.38 8.11
C ALA A 143 13.47 -8.78 9.19
N LEU A 144 13.08 -7.66 9.80
CA LEU A 144 13.87 -6.92 10.79
C LEU A 144 13.25 -6.95 12.19
N SER A 145 12.64 -8.07 12.59
CA SER A 145 12.06 -8.22 13.94
C SER A 145 13.14 -8.33 15.02
N GLU A 146 12.97 -7.58 16.12
CA GLU A 146 13.80 -7.66 17.33
C GLU A 146 12.99 -8.24 18.52
N PRO A 147 12.75 -9.56 18.55
CA PRO A 147 11.99 -10.18 19.63
C PRO A 147 12.80 -10.19 20.93
N THR A 148 12.16 -9.84 22.04
CA THR A 148 12.72 -10.05 23.37
C THR A 148 12.25 -11.40 23.92
N VAL A 149 13.20 -12.29 24.22
CA VAL A 149 12.92 -13.55 24.93
C VAL A 149 13.36 -13.42 26.38
N ARG A 150 12.48 -13.75 27.33
CA ARG A 150 12.85 -13.87 28.74
C ARG A 150 12.94 -15.34 29.13
N PHE A 151 13.94 -15.70 29.91
CA PHE A 151 14.06 -17.05 30.47
C PHE A 151 13.68 -17.03 31.94
N ASN A 152 12.80 -17.94 32.35
CA ASN A 152 12.46 -18.08 33.75
C ASN A 152 13.65 -18.72 34.50
N ALA A 153 14.31 -17.92 35.32
CA ALA A 153 15.30 -18.37 36.29
C ALA A 153 14.73 -18.11 37.69
N PRO A 154 14.08 -19.10 38.34
CA PRO A 154 13.34 -18.88 39.58
C PRO A 154 14.15 -18.26 40.73
N ALA A 155 15.48 -18.40 40.70
CA ALA A 155 16.39 -17.83 41.69
C ALA A 155 16.80 -16.36 41.42
N ASP A 156 16.91 -15.95 40.14
CA ASP A 156 17.57 -14.69 39.75
C ASP A 156 16.66 -13.76 38.93
N HIS A 157 15.93 -14.33 37.97
CA HIS A 157 15.07 -13.61 37.03
C HIS A 157 13.76 -14.38 36.84
N PRO A 158 12.87 -14.38 37.86
CA PRO A 158 11.60 -15.08 37.75
C PRO A 158 10.69 -14.37 36.75
N CYS A 159 10.12 -15.14 35.83
CA CYS A 159 8.98 -14.71 35.02
C CYS A 159 7.95 -15.84 35.00
N THR A 160 6.68 -15.51 34.77
CA THR A 160 5.61 -16.53 34.71
C THR A 160 5.58 -17.14 33.32
N PRO A 161 5.94 -18.42 33.14
CA PRO A 161 5.85 -19.06 31.83
C PRO A 161 4.39 -19.15 31.41
N ALA A 162 4.08 -18.76 30.17
CA ALA A 162 2.77 -18.97 29.59
C ALA A 162 2.59 -20.43 29.13
N ASN A 163 1.35 -20.89 29.03
CA ASN A 163 1.00 -22.15 28.36
C ASN A 163 -0.07 -21.88 27.30
N PRO A 164 0.24 -21.97 25.99
CA PRO A 164 1.53 -22.40 25.42
C PRO A 164 2.68 -21.42 25.72
N PRO A 165 3.95 -21.88 25.66
CA PRO A 165 5.11 -21.02 25.86
C PRO A 165 5.06 -19.83 24.91
N THR A 166 5.41 -18.66 25.44
CA THR A 166 5.50 -17.44 24.64
C THR A 166 6.89 -16.83 24.83
N PRO A 167 7.42 -16.11 23.83
CA PRO A 167 8.69 -15.39 23.96
C PRO A 167 8.74 -14.47 25.20
N ALA A 168 7.58 -14.04 25.71
CA ALA A 168 7.49 -13.22 26.91
C ALA A 168 8.06 -13.90 28.17
N CYS A 169 8.05 -15.24 28.25
CA CYS A 169 8.70 -16.01 29.31
C CYS A 169 8.78 -17.51 28.97
N GLU A 170 9.98 -17.98 28.62
CA GLU A 170 10.29 -19.37 28.31
C GLU A 170 10.93 -20.09 29.51
N PRO A 171 10.60 -21.37 29.78
CA PRO A 171 11.34 -22.16 30.75
C PRO A 171 12.80 -22.33 30.29
N TRP A 172 13.74 -22.20 31.22
CA TRP A 172 15.15 -22.44 30.93
C TRP A 172 15.39 -23.89 30.46
N ASP A 173 16.14 -24.04 29.36
CA ASP A 173 16.64 -25.32 28.85
C ASP A 173 18.11 -25.15 28.46
N SER A 174 18.95 -26.09 28.91
CA SER A 174 20.38 -26.15 28.58
C SER A 174 20.69 -26.13 27.08
N ARG A 175 19.76 -26.54 26.21
CA ARG A 175 19.94 -26.51 24.74
C ARG A 175 20.19 -25.10 24.19
N TYR A 176 19.75 -24.05 24.88
CA TYR A 176 19.95 -22.66 24.45
C TYR A 176 21.41 -22.23 24.48
N LEU A 177 22.27 -22.94 25.22
CA LEU A 177 23.73 -22.74 25.21
C LEU A 177 24.40 -23.32 23.96
N ASN A 178 23.74 -24.25 23.26
CA ASN A 178 24.30 -25.04 22.16
C ASN A 178 23.90 -24.52 20.78
N GLY A 179 24.10 -23.22 20.53
CA GLY A 179 23.94 -22.60 19.21
C GLY A 179 22.73 -21.67 19.07
N VAL A 180 22.91 -20.62 18.26
CA VAL A 180 21.91 -19.55 18.06
C VAL A 180 20.61 -20.06 17.44
N GLN A 181 20.64 -21.19 16.72
CA GLN A 181 19.46 -21.78 16.12
C GLN A 181 18.43 -22.22 17.17
N ASN A 182 18.87 -22.67 18.35
CA ASN A 182 17.98 -23.05 19.44
C ASN A 182 17.26 -21.85 20.05
N LEU A 183 17.89 -20.66 20.01
CA LEU A 183 17.28 -19.39 20.41
C LEU A 183 16.36 -18.85 19.32
N GLN A 184 16.78 -18.90 18.05
CA GLN A 184 15.99 -18.47 16.90
C GLN A 184 14.69 -19.26 16.76
N ALA A 185 14.71 -20.56 17.10
CA ALA A 185 13.51 -21.41 17.08
C ALA A 185 12.41 -20.96 18.07
N LEU A 186 12.75 -20.22 19.13
CA LEU A 186 11.77 -19.72 20.10
C LEU A 186 10.93 -18.55 19.56
N VAL A 187 11.43 -17.87 18.54
CA VAL A 187 10.83 -16.66 17.96
C VAL A 187 10.46 -16.84 16.48
N ALA A 188 10.72 -18.03 15.93
CA ALA A 188 10.49 -18.35 14.54
C ALA A 188 9.00 -18.28 14.20
N GLY A 189 8.62 -17.24 13.45
CA GLY A 189 7.25 -17.04 13.01
C GLY A 189 6.30 -16.61 14.12
N SER A 190 6.79 -15.98 15.19
CA SER A 190 5.96 -15.48 16.31
C SER A 190 6.24 -14.02 16.67
N ALA A 191 7.07 -13.33 15.88
CA ALA A 191 7.42 -11.94 16.10
C ALA A 191 7.73 -11.28 14.75
N GLY A 192 7.19 -10.08 14.56
CA GLY A 192 7.37 -9.31 13.34
C GLY A 192 6.41 -8.14 13.29
N GLU A 193 6.88 -7.04 12.71
CA GLU A 193 6.01 -5.95 12.28
C GLU A 193 5.68 -6.17 10.81
N VAL A 194 4.40 -6.02 10.45
CA VAL A 194 3.95 -6.13 9.07
C VAL A 194 3.19 -4.86 8.74
N ASP A 195 3.69 -4.13 7.76
CA ASP A 195 2.92 -3.06 7.12
C ASP A 195 2.00 -3.72 6.12
N LEU A 196 0.68 -3.56 6.25
CA LEU A 196 -0.29 -4.13 5.31
C LEU A 196 -0.86 -3.06 4.41
N LEU A 197 -0.94 -3.38 3.12
CA LEU A 197 -1.58 -2.57 2.12
C LEU A 197 -3.04 -2.98 1.93
N ASN A 198 -3.86 -2.01 1.55
CA ASN A 198 -5.26 -2.29 1.25
C ASN A 198 -5.36 -3.21 0.03
N ASN A 199 -6.16 -4.28 0.13
CA ASN A 199 -6.40 -5.24 -0.94
C ASN A 199 -7.02 -4.61 -2.20
N ARG A 200 -7.56 -3.39 -2.09
CA ARG A 200 -8.11 -2.57 -3.17
C ARG A 200 -7.29 -1.29 -3.36
N LEU A 201 -5.96 -1.46 -3.46
CA LEU A 201 -5.04 -0.36 -3.72
C LEU A 201 -5.46 0.46 -4.96
N LYS A 202 -5.39 1.78 -4.83
CA LYS A 202 -5.74 2.73 -5.87
C LYS A 202 -4.55 3.60 -6.19
N VAL A 203 -4.38 3.85 -7.47
CA VAL A 203 -3.30 4.67 -8.00
C VAL A 203 -3.70 6.15 -7.89
N PRO A 204 -2.90 7.01 -7.24
CA PRO A 204 -3.17 8.44 -7.16
C PRO A 204 -3.06 9.11 -8.54
N TYR A 205 -3.74 10.23 -8.71
CA TYR A 205 -3.71 11.01 -9.94
C TYR A 205 -3.68 12.51 -9.68
N SER A 206 -3.18 13.26 -10.66
CA SER A 206 -3.22 14.71 -10.68
C SER A 206 -3.92 15.23 -11.94
N ASP A 207 -4.77 16.24 -11.78
CA ASP A 207 -5.38 16.98 -12.88
C ASP A 207 -4.65 18.32 -13.03
N GLN A 208 -4.20 18.64 -14.25
CA GLN A 208 -3.47 19.87 -14.55
C GLN A 208 -4.19 20.61 -15.67
N PHE A 209 -4.27 21.95 -15.57
CA PHE A 209 -4.85 22.79 -16.60
C PHE A 209 -3.99 24.03 -16.85
N SER A 210 -4.08 24.58 -18.06
CA SER A 210 -3.41 25.82 -18.45
C SER A 210 -4.28 26.63 -19.41
N LEU A 211 -4.11 27.95 -19.36
CA LEU A 211 -4.72 28.90 -20.28
C LEU A 211 -3.72 30.03 -20.56
N GLY A 212 -3.55 30.37 -21.83
CA GLY A 212 -2.62 31.38 -22.27
C GLY A 212 -3.07 32.06 -23.56
N ILE A 213 -2.41 33.17 -23.87
CA ILE A 213 -2.56 33.88 -25.14
C ILE A 213 -1.19 34.11 -25.75
N ARG A 214 -1.09 33.89 -27.07
CA ARG A 214 0.08 34.19 -27.88
C ARG A 214 -0.28 35.34 -28.81
N ASN A 215 0.55 36.37 -28.79
CA ASN A 215 0.41 37.53 -29.67
C ASN A 215 1.63 37.63 -30.57
N ARG A 216 1.42 37.74 -31.89
CA ARG A 216 2.46 38.10 -32.86
C ARG A 216 2.52 39.62 -33.00
N LEU A 217 3.67 40.20 -32.65
CA LEU A 217 3.95 41.63 -32.79
C LEU A 217 4.88 41.83 -34.00
N GLY A 218 4.36 42.43 -35.07
CA GLY A 218 5.11 42.67 -36.31
C GLY A 218 5.11 41.52 -37.31
N ASP A 219 5.49 41.83 -38.55
CA ASP A 219 5.52 40.89 -39.69
C ASP A 219 6.90 40.26 -39.93
N TRP A 220 7.87 40.50 -39.04
CA TRP A 220 9.22 39.93 -39.14
C TRP A 220 9.31 38.49 -38.62
#